data_AF-A0A061HBA4-F1
#
_entry.id   AF-A0A061HBA4-F1
#
_cell.length_a   1.000
_cell.length_b   1.000
_cell.length_c   1.000
_cell.angle_alpha   90.00
_cell.angle_beta   90.00
_cell.angle_gamma   90.00
#
_symmetry.space_group_name_H-M   'P 1'
#
loop_
_entity.id
_entity.type
_entity.pdbx_description
1 polymer ?
#
loop_
_entity_poly.entity_id
_entity_poly.type
_entity_poly.pdbx_seq_one_letter_code
_entity_poly.pdbx_strand_id
1 'polypeptide(L)'
;MGLASAPRLLGYTDDLAVLADRLDVALQTPIHQVYLPVGYLGLLHAIRVSHATRQVGGGLGSKLNLYQSVLLNQILLFGGVALSSLLLGLPCPMLASGQVILLYAGTHVALTLSGIGTALLKLNDNWTMGVAMDIFFSALDGIFRADGVLALGVDIVRTHPSALISTSYLASIVNGAIVGGATPLIIDVLRLDSASGDWTVRTPRWIKDPWAGTQDLLSAAMVSTAYLACIDGGFAASTNPFLGPLADAVSFNLGSGVTAREARTMSMVLMSSILVAQRLAAIPSELNTAPRAPAKKPSPSKAPRISNGSADAGLAVPQIAAADGSASPTRKSKKAAKAK
;
A
#
# COMPACT_ATOMS: atom_id res chain seq x y z
N MET A 1 48.81 17.74 -2.47
CA MET A 1 48.13 17.02 -3.56
C MET A 1 46.74 17.62 -3.72
N GLY A 2 46.56 18.46 -4.73
CA GLY A 2 45.25 19.05 -5.03
C GLY A 2 44.39 18.01 -5.73
N LEU A 3 43.33 17.54 -5.07
CA LEU A 3 42.28 16.80 -5.74
C LEU A 3 41.63 17.76 -6.73
N ALA A 4 41.87 17.54 -8.02
CA ALA A 4 41.17 18.23 -9.08
C ALA A 4 39.67 18.06 -8.84
N SER A 5 38.98 19.16 -8.58
CA SER A 5 37.52 19.19 -8.47
C SER A 5 36.95 18.61 -9.76
N ALA A 6 36.33 17.42 -9.66
CA ALA A 6 35.67 16.80 -10.79
C ALA A 6 34.69 17.82 -11.39
N PRO A 7 34.64 17.96 -12.73
CA PRO A 7 33.73 18.90 -13.38
C PRO A 7 32.31 18.56 -12.93
N ARG A 8 31.66 19.51 -12.25
CA ARG A 8 30.23 19.42 -11.94
C ARG A 8 29.51 19.22 -13.27
N LEU A 9 28.72 18.15 -13.37
CA LEU A 9 27.76 17.97 -14.45
C LEU A 9 26.63 19.01 -14.27
N LEU A 10 26.94 20.25 -14.63
CA LEU A 10 26.15 21.47 -14.38
C LEU A 10 24.71 21.41 -14.91
N GLY A 11 24.36 20.48 -15.79
CA GLY A 11 23.00 20.36 -16.33
C GLY A 11 22.00 19.62 -15.44
N TYR A 12 22.43 18.61 -14.66
CA TYR A 12 21.48 17.73 -13.95
C TYR A 12 20.99 18.30 -12.61
N THR A 13 21.79 19.13 -11.96
CA THR A 13 21.44 19.71 -10.65
C THR A 13 20.32 20.73 -10.76
N ASP A 14 20.30 21.51 -11.84
CA ASP A 14 19.32 22.59 -12.03
C ASP A 14 17.91 22.02 -12.26
N ASP A 15 17.79 20.94 -13.03
CA ASP A 15 16.51 20.27 -13.28
C ASP A 15 15.93 19.64 -11.99
N LEU A 16 16.79 19.02 -11.16
CA LEU A 16 16.38 18.40 -9.91
C LEU A 16 15.97 19.45 -8.86
N ALA A 17 16.69 20.56 -8.78
CA ALA A 17 16.34 21.69 -7.92
C ALA A 17 14.98 22.28 -8.31
N VAL A 18 14.74 22.50 -9.61
CA VAL A 18 13.44 22.98 -10.12
C VAL A 18 12.32 21.98 -9.82
N LEU A 19 12.57 20.68 -9.95
CA LEU A 19 11.60 19.66 -9.58
C LEU A 19 11.30 19.70 -8.08
N ALA A 20 12.32 19.84 -7.23
CA ALA A 20 12.16 19.97 -5.79
C ALA A 20 11.34 21.21 -5.42
N ASP A 21 11.58 22.36 -6.06
CA ASP A 21 10.78 23.57 -5.88
C ASP A 21 9.31 23.35 -6.23
N ARG A 22 9.04 22.74 -7.38
CA ARG A 22 7.66 22.47 -7.80
C ARG A 22 6.96 21.51 -6.85
N LEU A 23 7.67 20.48 -6.39
CA LEU A 23 7.11 19.48 -5.49
C LEU A 23 6.84 20.07 -4.10
N ASP A 24 7.75 20.88 -3.56
CA ASP A 24 7.54 21.54 -2.28
C ASP A 24 6.39 22.52 -2.33
N VAL A 25 6.29 23.34 -3.38
CA VAL A 25 5.14 24.22 -3.61
C VAL A 25 3.86 23.40 -3.68
N ALA A 26 3.88 22.26 -4.37
CA ALA A 26 2.73 21.37 -4.48
C ALA A 26 2.30 20.75 -3.14
N LEU A 27 3.26 20.39 -2.29
CA LEU A 27 3.03 19.80 -0.98
C LEU A 27 2.58 20.83 0.06
N GLN A 28 3.09 22.06 -0.02
CA GLN A 28 2.89 23.08 1.02
C GLN A 28 1.78 24.07 0.71
N THR A 29 1.41 24.28 -0.56
CA THR A 29 0.39 25.29 -0.91
C THR A 29 -0.97 24.85 -0.38
N PRO A 30 -1.53 25.53 0.64
CA PRO A 30 -2.77 25.11 1.26
C PRO A 30 -3.94 25.32 0.31
N ILE A 31 -4.89 24.37 0.30
CA ILE A 31 -6.14 24.53 -0.46
C ILE A 31 -6.92 25.76 0.04
N HIS A 32 -6.95 25.95 1.36
CA HIS A 32 -7.56 27.12 1.98
C HIS A 32 -6.84 27.50 3.28
N GLN A 33 -6.36 28.74 3.38
CA GLN A 33 -5.52 29.22 4.49
C GLN A 33 -6.11 28.97 5.89
N VAL A 34 -7.42 29.16 6.06
CA VAL A 34 -8.10 29.02 7.37
C VAL A 34 -8.74 27.64 7.55
N TYR A 35 -9.62 27.23 6.63
CA TYR A 35 -10.46 26.04 6.81
C TYR A 35 -9.81 24.72 6.39
N LEU A 36 -8.81 24.75 5.51
CA LEU A 36 -8.16 23.55 4.98
C LEU A 36 -6.68 23.83 4.69
N PRO A 37 -5.86 24.05 5.74
CA PRO A 37 -4.44 24.42 5.62
C PRO A 37 -3.57 23.19 5.28
N VAL A 38 -3.99 22.43 4.28
CA VAL A 38 -3.31 21.22 3.80
C VAL A 38 -3.04 21.38 2.31
N GLY A 39 -1.89 20.88 1.87
CA GLY A 39 -1.54 20.84 0.45
C GLY A 39 -2.55 20.06 -0.38
N TYR A 40 -2.77 20.47 -1.63
CA TYR A 40 -3.67 19.73 -2.52
C TYR A 40 -3.21 18.29 -2.76
N LEU A 41 -1.89 18.06 -2.86
CA LEU A 41 -1.33 16.73 -2.93
C LEU A 41 -1.63 15.91 -1.66
N GLY A 42 -1.60 16.56 -0.49
CA GLY A 42 -1.93 15.92 0.79
C GLY A 42 -3.39 15.44 0.85
N LEU A 43 -4.32 16.24 0.32
CA LEU A 43 -5.72 15.84 0.18
C LEU A 43 -5.88 14.69 -0.82
N LEU A 44 -5.21 14.75 -1.98
CA LEU A 44 -5.22 13.66 -2.96
C LEU A 44 -4.66 12.36 -2.35
N HIS A 45 -3.61 12.45 -1.55
CA HIS A 45 -3.06 11.31 -0.85
C HIS A 45 -4.04 10.76 0.20
N ALA A 46 -4.73 11.63 0.95
CA ALA A 46 -5.80 11.19 1.86
C ALA A 46 -6.96 10.49 1.13
N ILE A 47 -7.36 10.97 -0.05
CA ILE A 47 -8.34 10.30 -0.92
C ILE A 47 -7.82 8.92 -1.33
N ARG A 48 -6.57 8.83 -1.78
CA ARG A 48 -5.93 7.57 -2.15
C ARG A 48 -5.87 6.58 -0.99
N VAL A 49 -5.46 7.01 0.21
CA VAL A 49 -5.40 6.14 1.40
C VAL A 49 -6.80 5.67 1.78
N SER A 50 -7.81 6.54 1.68
CA SER A 50 -9.21 6.15 1.85
C SER A 50 -9.68 5.11 0.82
N HIS A 51 -9.27 5.26 -0.44
CA HIS A 51 -9.57 4.28 -1.50
C HIS A 51 -8.89 2.93 -1.22
N ALA A 52 -7.59 2.93 -0.89
CA ALA A 52 -6.84 1.73 -0.52
C ALA A 52 -7.44 1.03 0.72
N THR A 53 -7.87 1.81 1.72
CA THR A 53 -8.57 1.28 2.91
C THR A 53 -9.79 0.47 2.52
N ARG A 54 -10.59 0.98 1.58
CA ARG A 54 -11.79 0.28 1.11
C ARG A 54 -11.43 -0.98 0.33
N GLN A 55 -10.41 -0.93 -0.52
CA GLN A 55 -9.92 -2.11 -1.23
C GLN A 55 -9.47 -3.20 -0.23
N VAL A 56 -8.66 -2.85 0.77
CA VAL A 56 -8.23 -3.76 1.84
C VAL A 56 -9.43 -4.29 2.63
N GLY A 57 -10.41 -3.43 2.94
CA GLY A 57 -11.62 -3.81 3.67
C GLY A 57 -12.63 -4.66 2.88
N GLY A 58 -12.32 -5.13 1.68
CA GLY A 58 -13.19 -5.98 0.86
C GLY A 58 -13.87 -5.30 -0.33
N GLY A 59 -13.46 -4.08 -0.68
CA GLY A 59 -13.96 -3.33 -1.83
C GLY A 59 -15.46 -3.07 -1.76
N LEU A 60 -16.17 -3.31 -2.87
CA LEU A 60 -17.63 -3.18 -2.93
C LEU A 60 -18.37 -4.22 -2.06
N GLY A 61 -17.69 -5.31 -1.67
CA GLY A 61 -18.25 -6.35 -0.80
C GLY A 61 -18.02 -6.12 0.70
N SER A 62 -17.41 -4.99 1.08
CA SER A 62 -17.10 -4.68 2.47
C SER A 62 -18.35 -4.58 3.35
N LYS A 63 -18.27 -5.19 4.53
CA LYS A 63 -19.27 -5.10 5.60
C LYS A 63 -18.72 -4.39 6.84
N LEU A 64 -17.57 -3.73 6.73
CA LEU A 64 -17.01 -2.94 7.81
C LEU A 64 -17.98 -1.79 8.14
N ASN A 65 -18.25 -1.61 9.44
CA ASN A 65 -18.96 -0.41 9.87
C ASN A 65 -18.04 0.83 9.74
N LEU A 66 -18.63 2.03 9.79
CA LEU A 66 -17.87 3.27 9.59
C LEU A 66 -16.70 3.41 10.58
N TYR A 67 -16.92 3.05 11.85
CA TYR A 67 -15.87 3.11 12.87
C TYR A 67 -14.71 2.17 12.54
N GLN A 68 -14.98 0.90 12.22
CA GLN A 68 -13.96 -0.07 11.81
C GLN A 68 -13.23 0.40 10.54
N SER A 69 -13.95 0.96 9.56
CA SER A 69 -13.35 1.46 8.33
C SER A 69 -12.43 2.67 8.59
N VAL A 70 -12.82 3.60 9.46
CA VAL A 70 -11.97 4.71 9.91
C VAL A 70 -10.76 4.19 10.68
N LEU A 71 -10.94 3.24 11.59
CA LEU A 71 -9.83 2.65 12.34
C LEU A 71 -8.83 1.94 11.40
N LEU A 72 -9.33 1.18 10.42
CA LEU A 72 -8.49 0.57 9.39
C LEU A 72 -7.73 1.61 8.58
N ASN A 73 -8.38 2.74 8.25
CA ASN A 73 -7.74 3.86 7.57
C ASN A 73 -6.58 4.45 8.38
N GLN A 74 -6.77 4.63 9.69
CA GLN A 74 -5.73 5.13 10.58
C GLN A 74 -4.58 4.12 10.74
N ILE A 75 -4.88 2.83 10.85
CA ILE A 75 -3.85 1.78 10.91
C ILE A 75 -3.05 1.74 9.60
N LEU A 76 -3.72 1.88 8.45
CA LEU A 76 -3.05 1.92 7.15
C LEU A 76 -2.03 3.07 7.04
N LEU A 77 -2.38 4.22 7.60
CA LEU A 77 -1.53 5.40 7.55
C LEU A 77 -0.42 5.40 8.61
N PHE A 78 -0.75 5.03 9.85
CA PHE A 78 0.13 5.22 11.01
C PHE A 78 0.72 3.92 11.56
N GLY A 79 0.34 2.75 11.07
CA GLY A 79 0.78 1.45 11.62
C GLY A 79 2.30 1.33 11.69
N GLY A 80 2.99 1.60 10.58
CA GLY A 80 4.47 1.61 10.52
C GLY A 80 5.11 2.66 11.43
N VAL A 81 4.57 3.89 11.46
CA VAL A 81 5.07 4.99 12.29
C VAL A 81 4.90 4.70 13.79
N ALA A 82 3.75 4.16 14.18
CA ALA A 82 3.47 3.77 15.57
C ALA A 82 4.40 2.65 16.03
N LEU A 83 4.65 1.65 15.17
CA LEU A 83 5.60 0.58 15.46
C LEU A 83 7.04 1.10 15.56
N SER A 84 7.47 1.95 14.62
CA SER A 84 8.77 2.64 14.65
C SER A 84 8.97 3.41 15.96
N SER A 85 7.99 4.22 16.36
CA SER A 85 8.06 5.01 17.59
C SER A 85 8.12 4.13 18.84
N LEU A 86 7.35 3.04 18.87
CA LEU A 86 7.41 2.04 19.94
C LEU A 86 8.80 1.41 20.05
N LEU A 87 9.42 1.02 18.93
CA LEU A 87 10.74 0.40 18.90
C LEU A 87 11.87 1.35 19.30
N LEU A 88 11.72 2.64 18.98
CA LEU A 88 12.66 3.68 19.38
C LEU A 88 12.41 4.21 20.81
N GLY A 89 11.32 3.78 21.47
CA GLY A 89 10.95 4.31 22.79
C GLY A 89 10.53 5.79 22.75
N LEU A 90 9.98 6.25 21.62
CA LEU A 90 9.52 7.62 21.39
C LEU A 90 7.99 7.71 21.44
N PRO A 91 7.41 8.87 21.78
CA PRO A 91 5.97 9.08 21.72
C PRO A 91 5.47 8.96 20.28
N CYS A 92 4.32 8.31 20.08
CA CYS A 92 3.73 8.12 18.76
C CYS A 92 3.34 9.46 18.10
N PRO A 93 3.92 9.84 16.93
CA PRO A 93 3.63 11.09 16.23
C PRO A 93 2.16 11.32 15.92
N MET A 94 1.39 10.24 15.72
CA MET A 94 -0.06 10.30 15.50
C MET A 94 -0.75 11.09 16.63
N LEU A 95 -0.34 10.91 17.88
CA LEU A 95 -0.94 11.60 19.03
C LEU A 95 -0.59 13.09 19.08
N ALA A 96 0.51 13.50 18.45
CA ALA A 96 0.93 14.90 18.37
C ALA A 96 0.30 15.63 17.17
N SER A 97 -0.10 14.90 16.13
CA SER A 97 -0.54 15.48 14.85
C SER A 97 -2.04 15.33 14.62
N GLY A 98 -2.86 15.91 15.51
CA GLY A 98 -4.32 15.85 15.42
C GLY A 98 -4.90 16.35 14.09
N GLN A 99 -4.24 17.34 13.46
CA GLN A 99 -4.62 17.83 12.12
C GLN A 99 -4.49 16.75 11.03
N VAL A 100 -3.47 15.90 11.11
CA VAL A 100 -3.27 14.80 10.15
C VAL A 100 -4.33 13.72 10.37
N ILE A 101 -4.62 13.35 11.62
CA ILE A 101 -5.74 12.43 11.93
C ILE A 101 -7.04 12.96 11.32
N LEU A 102 -7.35 14.24 11.58
CA LEU A 102 -8.57 14.87 11.06
C LEU A 102 -8.60 14.91 9.54
N LEU A 103 -7.49 15.19 8.87
CA LEU A 103 -7.41 15.17 7.41
C LEU A 103 -7.79 13.79 6.86
N TYR A 104 -7.13 12.73 7.32
CA TYR A 104 -7.33 11.39 6.74
C TYR A 104 -8.63 10.75 7.20
N ALA A 105 -8.96 10.80 8.50
CA ALA A 105 -10.23 10.29 9.00
C ALA A 105 -11.41 11.10 8.45
N GLY A 106 -11.30 12.43 8.43
CA GLY A 106 -12.33 13.32 7.89
C GLY A 106 -12.56 13.10 6.39
N THR A 107 -11.48 13.00 5.60
CA THR A 107 -11.58 12.65 4.17
C THR A 107 -12.23 11.28 3.98
N HIS A 108 -11.85 10.28 4.77
CA HIS A 108 -12.44 8.95 4.70
C HIS A 108 -13.95 8.97 5.03
N VAL A 109 -14.34 9.64 6.12
CA VAL A 109 -15.76 9.80 6.50
C VAL A 109 -16.52 10.55 5.42
N ALA A 110 -16.00 11.66 4.91
CA ALA A 110 -16.64 12.47 3.86
C ALA A 110 -16.87 11.64 2.59
N LEU A 111 -15.86 10.92 2.11
CA LEU A 111 -15.99 10.02 0.96
C LEU A 111 -16.98 8.87 1.21
N THR A 112 -17.14 8.46 2.47
CA THR A 112 -18.07 7.40 2.86
C THR A 112 -19.51 7.85 2.87
N LEU A 113 -19.80 8.96 3.54
CA LEU A 113 -21.15 9.46 3.68
C LEU A 113 -21.67 10.07 2.37
N SER A 114 -20.80 10.67 1.55
CA SER A 114 -21.18 11.21 0.23
C SER A 114 -21.38 10.15 -0.85
N GLY A 115 -20.92 8.91 -0.63
CA GLY A 115 -20.93 7.85 -1.65
C GLY A 115 -19.84 7.96 -2.72
N ILE A 116 -19.03 9.02 -2.72
CA ILE A 116 -17.92 9.22 -3.68
C ILE A 116 -16.92 8.06 -3.58
N GLY A 117 -16.61 7.59 -2.38
CA GLY A 117 -15.70 6.45 -2.20
C GLY A 117 -16.20 5.16 -2.86
N THR A 118 -17.52 4.95 -2.89
CA THR A 118 -18.13 3.81 -3.61
C THR A 118 -18.12 4.03 -5.11
N ALA A 119 -18.32 5.26 -5.58
CA ALA A 119 -18.18 5.60 -7.00
C ALA A 119 -16.74 5.35 -7.49
N LEU A 120 -15.72 5.70 -6.71
CA LEU A 120 -14.32 5.42 -7.03
C LEU A 120 -14.03 3.93 -7.15
N LEU A 121 -14.58 3.09 -6.26
CA LEU A 121 -14.43 1.63 -6.38
C LEU A 121 -15.05 1.09 -7.68
N LYS A 122 -16.27 1.54 -8.02
CA LYS A 122 -16.94 1.14 -9.28
C LYS A 122 -16.18 1.62 -10.52
N LEU A 123 -15.57 2.81 -10.43
CA LEU A 123 -14.72 3.33 -11.49
C LEU A 123 -13.47 2.47 -11.66
N ASN A 124 -12.89 2.02 -10.54
CA ASN A 124 -11.74 1.13 -10.51
C ASN A 124 -12.04 -0.29 -11.07
N ASP A 125 -13.30 -0.73 -11.04
CA ASP A 125 -13.71 -2.00 -11.66
C ASP A 125 -13.64 -1.97 -13.20
N ASN A 126 -13.65 -0.78 -13.82
CA ASN A 126 -13.37 -0.66 -15.24
C ASN A 126 -11.87 -0.87 -15.47
N TRP A 127 -11.49 -1.92 -16.21
CA TRP A 127 -10.08 -2.30 -16.42
C TRP A 127 -9.16 -1.11 -16.80
N THR A 128 -9.50 -0.36 -17.84
CA THR A 128 -8.64 0.73 -18.33
C THR A 128 -8.51 1.82 -17.27
N MET A 129 -9.63 2.18 -16.63
CA MET A 129 -9.62 3.24 -15.62
C MET A 129 -8.98 2.78 -14.33
N GLY A 130 -9.14 1.52 -13.93
CA GLY A 130 -8.49 0.89 -12.79
C GLY A 130 -6.98 0.89 -12.94
N VAL A 131 -6.46 0.47 -14.11
CA VAL A 131 -5.01 0.55 -14.40
C VAL A 131 -4.51 1.99 -14.33
N ALA A 132 -5.22 2.95 -14.91
CA ALA A 132 -4.83 4.35 -14.87
C ALA A 132 -4.84 4.91 -13.43
N MET A 133 -5.89 4.60 -12.66
CA MET A 133 -6.02 4.99 -11.25
C MET A 133 -4.92 4.36 -10.41
N ASP A 134 -4.61 3.08 -10.60
CA ASP A 134 -3.59 2.38 -9.84
C ASP A 134 -2.19 2.92 -10.14
N ILE A 135 -1.87 3.23 -11.40
CA ILE A 135 -0.58 3.88 -11.75
C ILE A 135 -0.49 5.25 -11.09
N PHE A 136 -1.53 6.08 -11.22
CA PHE A 136 -1.57 7.41 -10.62
C PHE A 136 -1.46 7.36 -9.09
N PHE A 137 -2.23 6.49 -8.44
CA PHE A 137 -2.20 6.34 -6.99
C PHE A 137 -0.93 5.70 -6.47
N SER A 138 -0.28 4.81 -7.24
CA SER A 138 1.04 4.27 -6.90
C SER A 138 2.12 5.35 -6.97
N ALA A 139 2.06 6.19 -8.01
CA ALA A 139 3.00 7.30 -8.15
C ALA A 139 2.86 8.31 -7.00
N LEU A 140 1.63 8.72 -6.70
CA LEU A 140 1.30 9.63 -5.61
C LEU A 140 1.69 9.04 -4.25
N ASP A 141 1.35 7.77 -3.99
CA ASP A 141 1.75 7.08 -2.77
C ASP A 141 3.26 7.04 -2.62
N GLY A 142 4.01 6.76 -3.68
CA GLY A 142 5.46 6.68 -3.57
C GLY A 142 6.10 8.01 -3.15
N ILE A 143 5.57 9.14 -3.61
CA ILE A 143 6.02 10.47 -3.17
C ILE A 143 5.80 10.65 -1.66
N PHE A 144 4.56 10.48 -1.18
CA PHE A 144 4.22 10.69 0.23
C PHE A 144 4.83 9.65 1.17
N ARG A 145 4.93 8.41 0.69
CA ARG A 145 5.55 7.32 1.44
C ARG A 145 7.04 7.56 1.60
N ALA A 146 7.75 7.99 0.54
CA ALA A 146 9.15 8.38 0.67
C ALA A 146 9.31 9.53 1.67
N ASP A 147 8.47 10.55 1.60
CA ASP A 147 8.51 11.67 2.54
C ASP A 147 8.38 11.20 4.00
N GLY A 148 7.42 10.32 4.28
CA GLY A 148 7.22 9.70 5.58
C GLY A 148 8.40 8.81 6.01
N VAL A 149 8.94 7.99 5.11
CA VAL A 149 10.13 7.14 5.36
C VAL A 149 11.34 7.99 5.77
N LEU A 150 11.56 9.13 5.11
CA LEU A 150 12.68 9.99 5.43
C LEU A 150 12.43 10.76 6.73
N ALA A 151 11.31 11.48 6.82
CA ALA A 151 11.03 12.34 7.98
C ALA A 151 10.77 11.57 9.27
N LEU A 152 9.97 10.49 9.21
CA LEU A 152 9.53 9.73 10.39
C LEU A 152 10.34 8.44 10.58
N GLY A 153 11.11 8.03 9.58
CA GLY A 153 11.98 6.87 9.65
C GLY A 153 13.44 7.25 9.89
N VAL A 154 14.06 7.90 8.91
CA VAL A 154 15.51 8.20 8.92
C VAL A 154 15.84 9.34 9.88
N ASP A 155 15.18 10.50 9.73
CA ASP A 155 15.52 11.73 10.46
C ASP A 155 15.23 11.60 11.96
N ILE A 156 14.17 10.88 12.35
CA ILE A 156 13.87 10.58 13.75
C ILE A 156 14.99 9.76 14.40
N VAL A 157 15.56 8.78 13.69
CA VAL A 157 16.71 8.01 14.21
C VAL A 157 17.90 8.94 14.38
N ARG A 158 18.22 9.77 13.38
CA ARG A 158 19.38 10.67 13.42
C ARG A 158 19.28 11.75 14.50
N THR A 159 18.06 12.12 14.89
CA THR A 159 17.80 13.08 15.98
C THR A 159 17.55 12.39 17.33
N HIS A 160 17.71 11.07 17.40
CA HIS A 160 17.47 10.29 18.61
C HIS A 160 18.44 10.69 19.76
N PRO A 161 17.96 10.81 21.02
CA PRO A 161 18.80 11.24 22.15
C PRO A 161 20.02 10.35 22.43
N SER A 162 19.91 9.05 22.15
CA SER A 162 21.03 8.11 22.27
C SER A 162 21.97 8.19 21.08
N ALA A 163 23.23 8.56 21.32
CA ALA A 163 24.29 8.63 20.32
C ALA A 163 24.52 7.30 19.57
N LEU A 164 24.31 6.16 20.24
CA LEU A 164 24.45 4.83 19.62
C LEU A 164 23.39 4.58 18.55
N ILE A 165 22.20 5.17 18.71
CA ILE A 165 21.10 5.02 17.75
C ILE A 165 21.23 6.08 16.66
N SER A 166 21.51 7.34 17.01
CA SER A 166 21.57 8.45 16.05
C SER A 166 22.70 8.38 15.05
N THR A 167 23.78 7.65 15.39
CA THR A 167 24.89 7.39 14.47
C THR A 167 24.77 6.05 13.72
N SER A 168 23.74 5.25 14.01
CA SER A 168 23.57 3.92 13.43
C SER A 168 22.80 3.97 12.10
N TYR A 169 23.54 3.80 11.00
CA TYR A 169 22.97 3.63 9.66
C TYR A 169 21.96 2.49 9.59
N LEU A 170 22.28 1.36 10.24
CA LEU A 170 21.37 0.21 10.28
C LEU A 170 20.06 0.57 10.96
N ALA A 171 20.11 1.31 12.07
CA ALA A 171 18.91 1.77 12.74
C ALA A 171 18.07 2.69 11.83
N SER A 172 18.70 3.63 11.11
CA SER A 172 18.01 4.51 10.17
C SER A 172 17.35 3.73 9.02
N ILE A 173 18.05 2.76 8.42
CA ILE A 173 17.52 1.96 7.31
C ILE A 173 16.39 1.05 7.78
N VAL A 174 16.58 0.34 8.90
CA VAL A 174 15.55 -0.56 9.46
C VAL A 174 14.32 0.25 9.87
N ASN A 175 14.50 1.40 10.52
CA ASN A 175 13.38 2.23 10.92
C ASN A 175 12.64 2.83 9.72
N GLY A 176 13.38 3.31 8.71
CA GLY A 176 12.81 3.75 7.43
C GLY A 176 12.01 2.65 6.74
N ALA A 177 12.54 1.43 6.69
CA ALA A 177 11.82 0.27 6.17
C ALA A 177 10.49 0.06 6.92
N ILE A 178 10.54 0.00 8.26
CA ILE A 178 9.35 -0.20 9.12
C ILE A 178 8.28 0.86 8.85
N VAL A 179 8.67 2.13 8.79
CA VAL A 179 7.76 3.24 8.50
C VAL A 179 7.10 3.08 7.13
N GLY A 180 7.85 2.70 6.10
CA GLY A 180 7.34 2.59 4.73
C GLY A 180 6.60 1.29 4.40
N GLY A 181 6.81 0.22 5.15
CA GLY A 181 6.37 -1.12 4.73
C GLY A 181 5.90 -2.09 5.82
N ALA A 182 5.90 -1.73 7.10
CA ALA A 182 5.40 -2.65 8.13
C ALA A 182 3.87 -2.80 8.13
N THR A 183 3.13 -1.81 7.63
CA THR A 183 1.67 -1.78 7.65
C THR A 183 1.02 -3.01 6.98
N PRO A 184 1.40 -3.42 5.75
CA PRO A 184 0.89 -4.67 5.15
C PRO A 184 1.11 -5.91 6.04
N LEU A 185 2.22 -5.99 6.77
CA LEU A 185 2.50 -7.10 7.68
C LEU A 185 1.56 -7.07 8.89
N ILE A 186 1.29 -5.88 9.44
CA ILE A 186 0.33 -5.68 10.54
C ILE A 186 -1.08 -6.09 10.09
N ILE A 187 -1.49 -5.68 8.89
CA ILE A 187 -2.78 -6.06 8.29
C ILE A 187 -2.89 -7.58 8.17
N ASP A 188 -1.81 -8.23 7.73
CA ASP A 188 -1.76 -9.68 7.55
C ASP A 188 -1.82 -10.44 8.87
N VAL A 189 -1.10 -9.99 9.91
CA VAL A 189 -1.11 -10.61 11.24
C VAL A 189 -2.46 -10.45 11.92
N LEU A 190 -3.07 -9.27 11.85
CA LEU A 190 -4.33 -8.94 12.53
C LEU A 190 -5.58 -9.22 11.68
N ARG A 191 -5.39 -9.79 10.47
CA ARG A 191 -6.46 -10.10 9.51
C ARG A 191 -7.40 -8.91 9.28
N LEU A 192 -6.81 -7.73 9.11
CA LEU A 192 -7.57 -6.49 8.91
C LEU A 192 -8.19 -6.39 7.50
N ASP A 193 -7.75 -7.28 6.61
CA ASP A 193 -8.29 -7.51 5.26
C ASP A 193 -9.63 -8.27 5.23
N SER A 194 -10.21 -8.58 6.39
CA SER A 194 -11.48 -9.30 6.48
C SER A 194 -12.66 -8.44 6.01
N ALA A 195 -13.28 -8.80 4.88
CA ALA A 195 -14.45 -8.12 4.34
C ALA A 195 -15.67 -8.15 5.29
N SER A 196 -15.76 -9.13 6.19
CA SER A 196 -16.81 -9.21 7.21
C SER A 196 -16.53 -8.37 8.46
N GLY A 197 -15.30 -7.87 8.64
CA GLY A 197 -14.88 -7.20 9.87
C GLY A 197 -14.45 -8.15 10.99
N ASP A 198 -14.28 -9.45 10.71
CA ASP A 198 -13.81 -10.43 11.67
C ASP A 198 -12.27 -10.33 11.86
N TRP A 199 -11.82 -9.25 12.50
CA TRP A 199 -10.41 -9.02 12.81
C TRP A 199 -9.94 -9.96 13.92
N THR A 200 -8.90 -10.73 13.61
CA THR A 200 -8.39 -11.82 14.45
C THR A 200 -6.90 -11.98 14.19
N VAL A 201 -6.16 -12.47 15.18
CA VAL A 201 -4.76 -12.82 14.96
C VAL A 201 -4.69 -14.11 14.13
N ARG A 202 -3.95 -14.08 13.02
CA ARG A 202 -3.65 -15.26 12.19
C ARG A 202 -2.15 -15.46 12.05
N THR A 203 -1.74 -16.68 11.69
CA THR A 203 -0.37 -16.91 11.19
C THR A 203 -0.21 -16.14 9.88
N PRO A 204 0.65 -15.11 9.82
CA PRO A 204 0.82 -14.34 8.60
C PRO A 204 1.40 -15.18 7.47
N ARG A 205 1.08 -14.80 6.23
CA ARG A 205 1.54 -15.42 4.99
C ARG A 205 3.06 -15.33 4.84
N TRP A 206 3.66 -14.23 5.32
CA TRP A 206 5.10 -14.03 5.23
C TRP A 206 5.94 -14.97 6.11
N ILE A 207 5.33 -15.70 7.05
CA ILE A 207 6.01 -16.81 7.75
C ILE A 207 6.23 -18.01 6.82
N LYS A 208 5.31 -18.25 5.88
CA LYS A 208 5.40 -19.36 4.92
C LYS A 208 6.16 -18.98 3.67
N ASP A 209 6.01 -17.74 3.24
CA ASP A 209 6.71 -17.16 2.09
C ASP A 209 7.29 -15.80 2.49
N PRO A 210 8.56 -15.72 2.91
CA PRO A 210 9.20 -14.50 3.40
C PRO A 210 9.16 -13.31 2.42
N TRP A 211 8.89 -13.55 1.14
CA TRP A 211 8.79 -12.50 0.13
C TRP A 211 7.36 -11.95 -0.04
N ALA A 212 6.36 -12.65 0.48
CA ALA A 212 4.96 -12.26 0.37
C ALA A 212 4.68 -11.00 1.20
N GLY A 213 4.52 -9.86 0.53
CA GLY A 213 4.16 -8.59 1.16
C GLY A 213 5.33 -7.84 1.80
N THR A 214 6.58 -8.24 1.54
CA THR A 214 7.78 -7.53 2.02
C THR A 214 8.37 -6.54 1.01
N GLN A 215 7.76 -6.43 -0.18
CA GLN A 215 8.18 -5.49 -1.23
C GLN A 215 8.21 -4.03 -0.75
N ASP A 216 7.23 -3.64 0.07
CA ASP A 216 7.13 -2.29 0.63
C ASP A 216 8.24 -2.01 1.66
N LEU A 217 8.67 -3.02 2.42
CA LEU A 217 9.79 -2.90 3.36
C LEU A 217 11.09 -2.70 2.59
N LEU A 218 11.30 -3.49 1.53
CA LEU A 218 12.51 -3.46 0.73
C LEU A 218 12.63 -2.14 -0.04
N SER A 219 11.56 -1.66 -0.65
CA SER A 219 11.56 -0.37 -1.35
C SER A 219 11.84 0.79 -0.40
N ALA A 220 11.28 0.77 0.81
CA ALA A 220 11.55 1.77 1.84
C ALA A 220 13.01 1.70 2.34
N ALA A 221 13.56 0.51 2.56
CA ALA A 221 14.96 0.33 2.91
C ALA A 221 15.92 0.85 1.82
N MET A 222 15.60 0.59 0.55
CA MET A 222 16.37 1.10 -0.60
C MET A 222 16.35 2.63 -0.64
N VAL A 223 15.18 3.24 -0.43
CA VAL A 223 15.01 4.70 -0.41
C VAL A 223 15.77 5.33 0.76
N SER A 224 15.70 4.76 1.97
CA SER A 224 16.50 5.21 3.10
C SER A 224 18.01 5.12 2.83
N THR A 225 18.46 4.03 2.20
CA THR A 225 19.86 3.83 1.82
C THR A 225 20.32 4.88 0.82
N ALA A 226 19.53 5.11 -0.24
CA ALA A 226 19.83 6.12 -1.26
C ALA A 226 19.90 7.53 -0.65
N TYR A 227 18.96 7.88 0.22
CA TYR A 227 18.95 9.17 0.92
C TYR A 227 20.21 9.37 1.77
N LEU A 228 20.57 8.37 2.60
CA LEU A 228 21.75 8.41 3.45
C LEU A 228 23.05 8.51 2.64
N ALA A 229 23.14 7.80 1.52
CA ALA A 229 24.28 7.89 0.62
C ALA A 229 24.45 9.31 0.04
N CYS A 230 23.36 9.98 -0.32
CA CYS A 230 23.39 11.35 -0.84
C CYS A 230 23.80 12.37 0.22
N ILE A 231 23.26 12.31 1.45
CA ILE A 231 23.46 13.37 2.45
C ILE A 231 24.77 13.25 3.24
N ASP A 232 25.29 12.03 3.43
CA ASP A 232 26.51 11.82 4.20
C ASP A 232 27.77 11.72 3.30
N GLY A 233 27.62 11.98 1.99
CA GLY A 233 28.74 12.14 1.05
C GLY A 233 29.53 10.86 0.79
N GLY A 234 28.92 9.71 1.04
CA GLY A 234 29.57 8.41 1.04
C GLY A 234 29.17 7.65 2.29
N PHE A 235 28.04 6.95 2.20
CA PHE A 235 27.82 5.76 3.01
C PHE A 235 29.06 4.89 2.77
N ALA A 236 30.03 4.92 3.70
CA ALA A 236 31.36 4.42 3.41
C ALA A 236 31.22 2.97 2.93
N ALA A 237 31.43 2.77 1.63
CA ALA A 237 31.35 1.49 0.95
C ALA A 237 32.23 0.41 1.60
N SER A 238 33.10 0.83 2.53
CA SER A 238 33.98 0.01 3.34
C SER A 238 33.33 -0.77 4.48
N THR A 239 32.09 -0.47 4.91
CA THR A 239 31.55 -1.12 6.14
C THR A 239 30.49 -2.19 5.92
N ASN A 240 29.78 -2.22 4.77
CA ASN A 240 28.80 -3.27 4.50
C ASN A 240 28.86 -3.75 3.04
N PRO A 241 29.35 -4.98 2.78
CA PRO A 241 29.53 -5.51 1.42
C PRO A 241 28.22 -5.68 0.64
N PHE A 242 27.07 -5.72 1.32
CA PHE A 242 25.76 -5.85 0.66
C PHE A 242 25.19 -4.50 0.20
N LEU A 243 25.49 -3.42 0.92
CA LEU A 243 24.97 -2.08 0.62
C LEU A 243 25.96 -1.23 -0.19
N GLY A 244 27.26 -1.56 -0.15
CA GLY A 244 28.33 -0.86 -0.86
C GLY A 244 28.05 -0.66 -2.34
N PRO A 245 27.72 -1.69 -3.14
CA PRO A 245 27.49 -1.53 -4.58
C PRO A 245 26.31 -0.59 -4.92
N LEU A 246 25.26 -0.59 -4.09
CA LEU A 246 24.11 0.32 -4.28
C LEU A 246 24.50 1.75 -3.90
N ALA A 247 25.17 1.93 -2.76
CA ALA A 247 25.68 3.23 -2.33
C ALA A 247 26.66 3.81 -3.35
N ASP A 248 27.56 2.99 -3.91
CA ASP A 248 28.53 3.38 -4.93
C ASP A 248 27.84 3.76 -6.24
N ALA A 249 26.85 2.98 -6.70
CA ALA A 249 26.10 3.31 -7.90
C ALA A 249 25.34 4.65 -7.79
N VAL A 250 24.82 4.96 -6.60
CA VAL A 250 24.14 6.23 -6.32
C VAL A 250 25.17 7.37 -6.21
N SER A 251 26.23 7.18 -5.42
CA SER A 251 27.24 8.20 -5.13
C SER A 251 28.07 8.57 -6.37
N PHE A 252 28.40 7.58 -7.21
CA PHE A 252 29.21 7.77 -8.42
C PHE A 252 28.51 8.66 -9.47
N ASN A 253 27.18 8.61 -9.54
CA ASN A 253 26.43 9.35 -10.56
C ASN A 253 26.01 10.76 -10.13
N LEU A 254 25.95 11.04 -8.83
CA LEU A 254 25.37 12.29 -8.31
C LEU A 254 26.40 13.35 -7.91
N GLY A 255 27.64 12.94 -7.67
CA GLY A 255 28.71 13.84 -7.28
C GLY A 255 28.56 14.43 -5.86
N SER A 256 29.64 14.99 -5.33
CA SER A 256 29.63 15.72 -4.06
C SER A 256 28.98 17.10 -4.27
N GLY A 257 27.69 17.24 -3.95
CA GLY A 257 26.98 18.50 -4.13
C GLY A 257 25.47 18.48 -3.95
N VAL A 258 24.86 17.30 -3.79
CA VAL A 258 23.41 17.17 -3.59
C VAL A 258 23.03 17.69 -2.21
N THR A 259 22.10 18.64 -2.16
CA THR A 259 21.51 19.16 -0.92
C THR A 259 20.57 18.13 -0.31
N ALA A 260 20.33 18.20 1.01
CA ALA A 260 19.37 17.31 1.69
C ALA A 260 17.96 17.37 1.07
N ARG A 261 17.59 18.55 0.55
CA ARG A 261 16.33 18.78 -0.17
C ARG A 261 16.28 18.03 -1.49
N GLU A 262 17.31 18.16 -2.31
CA GLU A 262 17.41 17.42 -3.59
C GLU A 262 17.44 15.90 -3.35
N ALA A 263 18.18 15.44 -2.33
CA ALA A 263 18.21 14.03 -1.93
C ALA A 263 16.82 13.50 -1.53
N ARG A 264 16.01 14.33 -0.85
CA ARG A 264 14.63 14.01 -0.47
C ARG A 264 13.74 13.90 -1.72
N THR A 265 13.82 14.85 -2.64
CA THR A 265 13.08 14.81 -3.92
C THR A 265 13.45 13.59 -4.76
N MET A 266 14.74 13.27 -4.85
CA MET A 266 15.19 12.05 -5.54
C MET A 266 14.60 10.78 -4.93
N SER A 267 14.57 10.72 -3.59
CA SER A 267 13.99 9.60 -2.85
C SER A 267 12.49 9.43 -3.12
N MET A 268 11.76 10.54 -3.26
CA MET A 268 10.36 10.55 -3.66
C MET A 268 10.17 10.02 -5.09
N VAL A 269 10.98 10.48 -6.04
CA VAL A 269 10.95 10.00 -7.43
C VAL A 269 11.30 8.51 -7.49
N LEU A 270 12.32 8.07 -6.74
CA LEU A 270 12.74 6.68 -6.68
C LEU A 270 11.62 5.77 -6.15
N MET A 271 11.03 6.10 -5.01
CA MET A 271 9.93 5.32 -4.44
C MET A 271 8.71 5.29 -5.38
N SER A 272 8.32 6.45 -5.93
CA SER A 272 7.25 6.56 -6.92
C SER A 272 7.49 5.64 -8.12
N SER A 273 8.70 5.63 -8.65
CA SER A 273 9.09 4.77 -9.77
C SER A 273 9.03 3.28 -9.40
N ILE A 274 9.49 2.91 -8.21
CA ILE A 274 9.44 1.52 -7.73
C ILE A 274 7.99 1.04 -7.63
N LEU A 275 7.09 1.81 -7.00
CA LEU A 275 5.70 1.40 -6.84
C LEU A 275 4.95 1.34 -8.17
N VAL A 276 5.21 2.28 -9.09
CA VAL A 276 4.64 2.23 -10.44
C VAL A 276 5.15 1.00 -11.19
N ALA A 277 6.45 0.70 -11.13
CA ALA A 277 7.02 -0.48 -11.77
C ALA A 277 6.44 -1.78 -11.21
N GLN A 278 6.26 -1.87 -9.89
CA GLN A 278 5.60 -3.01 -9.24
C GLN A 278 4.16 -3.18 -9.73
N ARG A 279 3.40 -2.08 -9.85
CA ARG A 279 2.03 -2.14 -10.38
C ARG A 279 2.01 -2.59 -11.83
N LEU A 280 2.88 -2.03 -12.68
CA LEU A 280 2.99 -2.41 -14.08
C LEU A 280 3.37 -3.89 -14.25
N ALA A 281 4.27 -4.40 -13.40
CA ALA A 281 4.67 -5.81 -13.41
C ALA A 281 3.52 -6.77 -13.02
N ALA A 282 2.53 -6.31 -12.26
CA ALA A 282 1.36 -7.12 -11.88
C ALA A 282 0.32 -7.24 -13.02
N ILE A 283 0.25 -6.27 -13.94
CA ILE A 283 -0.79 -6.21 -15.00
C ILE A 283 -0.89 -7.50 -15.84
N PRO A 284 0.21 -8.13 -16.32
CA PRO A 284 0.10 -9.35 -17.12
C PRO A 284 -0.56 -10.51 -16.38
N SER A 285 -0.33 -10.61 -15.07
CA SER A 285 -0.96 -11.66 -14.25
C SER A 285 -2.47 -11.45 -14.11
N GLU A 286 -2.91 -10.21 -13.97
CA GLU A 286 -4.32 -9.85 -13.85
C GLU A 286 -5.10 -10.11 -15.15
N LEU A 287 -4.50 -9.78 -16.30
CA LEU A 287 -5.04 -10.09 -17.62
C LEU A 287 -5.31 -11.59 -17.83
N ASN A 288 -4.45 -12.44 -17.26
CA ASN A 288 -4.62 -13.89 -17.36
C ASN A 288 -5.71 -14.43 -16.43
N THR A 289 -5.96 -13.76 -15.30
CA THR A 289 -6.99 -14.15 -14.31
C THR A 289 -8.35 -13.53 -14.57
N ALA A 290 -8.44 -12.52 -15.45
CA ALA A 290 -9.69 -11.88 -15.80
C ALA A 290 -10.71 -12.96 -16.23
N PRO A 291 -11.94 -12.97 -15.66
CA PRO A 291 -12.93 -13.97 -16.00
C PRO A 291 -13.13 -13.98 -17.51
N ARG A 292 -12.65 -15.04 -18.18
CA ARG A 292 -12.98 -15.25 -19.60
C ARG A 292 -14.49 -15.24 -19.66
N ALA A 293 -15.06 -14.28 -20.40
CA ALA A 293 -16.50 -14.16 -20.58
C ALA A 293 -17.06 -15.58 -20.78
N PRO A 294 -18.06 -16.00 -19.99
CA PRO A 294 -18.51 -17.38 -19.99
C PRO A 294 -18.78 -17.76 -21.42
N ALA A 295 -18.02 -18.74 -21.94
CA ALA A 295 -18.14 -19.18 -23.31
C ALA A 295 -19.63 -19.40 -23.56
N LYS A 296 -20.21 -18.63 -24.50
CA LYS A 296 -21.63 -18.74 -24.85
C LYS A 296 -21.88 -20.24 -25.01
N LYS A 297 -22.63 -20.84 -24.08
CA LYS A 297 -22.96 -22.27 -24.17
C LYS A 297 -23.51 -22.45 -25.59
N PRO A 298 -22.93 -23.36 -26.40
CA PRO A 298 -23.42 -23.57 -27.75
C PRO A 298 -24.91 -23.79 -27.63
N SER A 299 -25.67 -22.96 -28.35
CA SER A 299 -27.12 -23.05 -28.37
C SER A 299 -27.48 -24.52 -28.62
N PRO A 300 -28.33 -25.14 -27.79
CA PRO A 300 -28.72 -26.51 -28.02
C PRO A 300 -29.27 -26.58 -29.44
N SER A 301 -28.49 -27.20 -30.33
CA SER A 301 -28.96 -27.59 -31.65
C SER A 301 -30.26 -28.34 -31.41
N LYS A 302 -31.34 -27.89 -32.05
CA LYS A 302 -32.67 -28.50 -31.95
C LYS A 302 -32.53 -29.98 -32.31
N ALA A 303 -32.37 -30.83 -31.31
CA ALA A 303 -32.47 -32.27 -31.49
C ALA A 303 -33.91 -32.57 -31.94
N PRO A 304 -34.10 -33.38 -33.00
CA PRO A 304 -35.43 -33.75 -33.45
C PRO A 304 -36.18 -34.49 -32.34
N ARG A 305 -37.38 -34.01 -32.06
CA ARG A 305 -38.30 -34.53 -31.04
C ARG A 305 -38.79 -35.91 -31.48
N ILE A 306 -38.18 -36.98 -30.97
CA ILE A 306 -38.74 -38.33 -31.08
C ILE A 306 -39.68 -38.52 -29.89
N SER A 307 -40.98 -38.52 -30.17
CA SER A 307 -42.04 -38.95 -29.25
C SER A 307 -42.14 -40.48 -29.29
N ASN A 308 -42.07 -41.11 -28.13
CA ASN A 308 -42.60 -42.44 -27.74
C ASN A 308 -42.14 -42.64 -26.28
N GLY A 309 -42.86 -43.16 -25.30
CA GLY A 309 -44.12 -43.87 -25.18
C GLY A 309 -44.07 -44.51 -23.79
N SER A 310 -45.17 -44.42 -23.04
CA SER A 310 -45.35 -44.90 -21.67
C SER A 310 -45.15 -46.41 -21.51
N ALA A 311 -44.46 -46.86 -20.44
CA ALA A 311 -44.80 -48.11 -19.74
C ALA A 311 -44.18 -48.19 -18.33
N ASP A 312 -45.07 -48.46 -17.38
CA ASP A 312 -44.89 -48.90 -16.00
C ASP A 312 -44.10 -50.22 -15.88
N ALA A 313 -43.37 -50.39 -14.77
CA ALA A 313 -43.31 -51.60 -13.93
C ALA A 313 -42.18 -51.50 -12.89
N GLY A 314 -42.52 -51.65 -11.60
CA GLY A 314 -41.57 -51.67 -10.49
C GLY A 314 -40.92 -53.05 -10.24
N LEU A 315 -39.93 -53.09 -9.33
CA LEU A 315 -39.70 -54.16 -8.36
C LEU A 315 -38.46 -53.89 -7.46
N ALA A 316 -38.71 -54.02 -6.15
CA ALA A 316 -37.90 -54.62 -5.08
C ALA A 316 -36.45 -54.17 -4.74
N VAL A 317 -36.29 -53.95 -3.43
CA VAL A 317 -35.09 -53.71 -2.60
C VAL A 317 -34.42 -55.07 -2.23
N PRO A 318 -33.11 -55.12 -1.94
CA PRO A 318 -32.70 -55.31 -0.54
C PRO A 318 -31.54 -54.40 -0.06
N GLN A 319 -31.55 -54.17 1.26
CA GLN A 319 -30.61 -53.43 2.11
C GLN A 319 -29.21 -54.05 2.18
N ILE A 320 -28.17 -53.21 2.28
CA ILE A 320 -27.03 -53.40 3.21
C ILE A 320 -26.70 -52.04 3.84
N ALA A 321 -26.43 -52.06 5.15
CA ALA A 321 -26.35 -50.92 6.05
C ALA A 321 -24.90 -50.52 6.43
N ALA A 322 -24.78 -49.24 6.82
CA ALA A 322 -23.84 -48.60 7.77
C ALA A 322 -22.34 -48.44 7.34
N ALA A 323 -21.62 -47.34 7.62
CA ALA A 323 -21.79 -46.25 8.59
C ALA A 323 -21.05 -44.94 8.19
N ASP A 324 -21.62 -43.81 8.63
CA ASP A 324 -21.04 -42.55 9.19
C ASP A 324 -19.84 -41.84 8.53
N GLY A 325 -19.81 -40.51 8.38
CA GLY A 325 -20.77 -39.49 8.79
C GLY A 325 -20.25 -38.06 8.58
N SER A 326 -21.22 -37.18 8.34
CA SER A 326 -21.27 -35.74 8.68
C SER A 326 -20.49 -34.73 7.83
N ALA A 327 -21.23 -34.21 6.84
CA ALA A 327 -20.99 -32.98 6.10
C ALA A 327 -21.51 -31.71 6.81
N SER A 328 -21.03 -30.58 6.29
CA SER A 328 -21.50 -29.19 6.43
C SER A 328 -23.03 -28.99 6.33
N PRO A 329 -23.56 -27.84 6.79
CA PRO A 329 -24.74 -27.27 6.15
C PRO A 329 -24.59 -25.80 5.73
N THR A 330 -24.80 -25.61 4.43
CA THR A 330 -25.26 -24.38 3.75
C THR A 330 -26.63 -23.92 4.25
N ARG A 331 -26.79 -22.63 4.56
CA ARG A 331 -28.07 -22.02 4.97
C ARG A 331 -28.71 -21.24 3.81
N LYS A 332 -29.85 -21.75 3.31
CA LYS A 332 -30.80 -21.02 2.44
C LYS A 332 -31.65 -20.07 3.29
N SER A 333 -31.82 -18.81 2.89
CA SER A 333 -32.83 -17.92 3.47
C SER A 333 -34.10 -17.94 2.62
N LYS A 334 -35.25 -18.14 3.29
CA LYS A 334 -36.60 -17.97 2.77
C LYS A 334 -37.17 -16.64 3.27
N LYS A 335 -38.03 -16.07 2.43
CA LYS A 335 -38.80 -14.82 2.59
C LYS A 335 -40.19 -15.13 3.20
N ALA A 336 -40.86 -14.07 3.70
CA ALA A 336 -42.26 -13.94 4.19
C ALA A 336 -42.46 -14.21 5.71
N ALA A 337 -43.31 -13.52 6.49
CA ALA A 337 -44.40 -12.57 6.25
C ALA A 337 -44.71 -11.72 7.52
N LYS A 338 -45.50 -10.64 7.31
CA LYS A 338 -46.27 -9.83 8.26
C LYS A 338 -47.03 -10.62 9.35
N ALA A 339 -47.13 -10.06 10.56
CA ALA A 339 -48.37 -9.68 11.30
C ALA A 339 -48.19 -9.73 12.83
N LYS A 340 -48.18 -8.56 13.47
CA LYS A 340 -49.15 -8.08 14.46
C LYS A 340 -48.87 -6.62 14.77
#